data_AF-F9WG23-F1
#
_entry.id   AF-F9WG23-F1
#
_cell.length_a   1.000
_cell.length_b   1.000
_cell.length_c   1.000
_cell.angle_alpha   90.00
_cell.angle_beta   90.00
_cell.angle_gamma   90.00
#
_symmetry.space_group_name_H-M   'P 1'
#
loop_
_entity.id
_entity.type
_entity.pdbx_description
1 polymer ?
#
loop_
_entity_poly.entity_id
_entity_poly.type
_entity_poly.pdbx_seq_one_letter_code
_entity_poly.pdbx_strand_id
1 'polypeptide(L)'
;MSWRKAALEVNENKNFEKLPSGSTAARLARHKLKRIGSQMERVIEEIKKKSGASRLEEIAKLFERAIYGNTPNVKDLNLYKGAVNRTKTCGGETGFSGKVAHAGKSLVLDFLCLCGKAEDGEPKVCGELVNVNDAGNWNTTTGMNGESNWNIIKGSCENMEFPKSCLAAEVLRAVADFESVLSKGGKTTAPVGKPGFHVYPGVFGICKYARERLSPPTVGCDGGKDYHSCICVYYGVASDWKNIQWLQHMKSALGLLEAAEATQLDITHLRMLQSRAEEIYDEAKMTLEHENPKWRSGSQSYYSCLFLPWALVI
;
A
#
# COMPACT_ATOMS: atom_id res chain seq x y z
N MET A 1 -28.86 9.10 5.47
CA MET A 1 -29.95 8.18 5.86
C MET A 1 -31.23 9.02 5.95
N SER A 2 -32.38 8.58 5.45
CA SER A 2 -33.62 9.38 5.51
C SER A 2 -34.33 9.15 6.84
N TRP A 3 -34.58 10.20 7.62
CA TRP A 3 -35.31 10.16 8.90
C TRP A 3 -36.67 9.45 8.80
N ARG A 4 -37.30 9.44 7.62
CA ARG A 4 -38.54 8.70 7.36
C ARG A 4 -38.36 7.19 7.50
N LYS A 5 -37.25 6.64 6.98
CA LYS A 5 -36.97 5.20 7.06
C LYS A 5 -36.71 4.77 8.50
N ALA A 6 -35.89 5.55 9.23
CA ALA A 6 -35.61 5.30 10.64
C ALA A 6 -36.88 5.38 11.52
N ALA A 7 -37.77 6.34 11.25
CA ALA A 7 -39.04 6.45 11.98
C ALA A 7 -39.97 5.27 11.74
N LEU A 8 -40.02 4.72 10.52
CA LEU A 8 -40.78 3.52 10.20
C LEU A 8 -40.20 2.29 10.93
N GLU A 9 -38.89 2.09 10.85
CA GLU A 9 -38.19 0.97 11.51
C GLU A 9 -38.41 0.99 13.03
N VAL A 10 -38.30 2.15 13.68
CA VAL A 10 -38.55 2.26 15.13
C VAL A 10 -40.03 2.04 15.48
N ASN A 11 -40.96 2.46 14.61
CA ASN A 11 -42.38 2.29 14.89
C ASN A 11 -42.86 0.84 14.66
N GLU A 12 -42.17 0.09 13.79
CA GLU A 12 -42.44 -1.33 13.51
C GLU A 12 -41.68 -2.26 14.47
N ASN A 13 -40.56 -1.82 15.03
CA ASN A 13 -39.73 -2.63 15.91
C ASN A 13 -40.23 -2.62 17.36
N LYS A 14 -40.70 -3.80 17.83
CA LYS A 14 -41.18 -4.02 19.21
C LYS A 14 -40.10 -3.93 20.29
N ASN A 15 -38.81 -3.90 19.91
CA ASN A 15 -37.70 -3.89 20.85
C ASN A 15 -37.43 -2.50 21.46
N PHE A 16 -38.00 -1.43 20.91
CA PHE A 16 -37.84 -0.08 21.44
C PHE A 16 -39.12 0.39 22.13
N GLU A 17 -39.08 0.43 23.45
CA GLU A 17 -40.17 0.95 24.25
C GLU A 17 -40.21 2.49 24.15
N LYS A 18 -41.40 3.03 23.86
CA LYS A 18 -41.60 4.48 23.72
C LYS A 18 -41.55 5.15 25.10
N LEU A 19 -40.49 5.93 25.34
CA LEU A 19 -40.36 6.70 26.57
C LEU A 19 -41.36 7.87 26.61
N PRO A 20 -41.96 8.20 27.76
CA PRO A 20 -42.86 9.35 27.91
C PRO A 20 -42.16 10.64 27.51
N SER A 21 -42.71 11.37 26.54
CA SER A 21 -42.06 12.55 25.97
C SER A 21 -41.88 13.70 26.99
N GLY A 22 -42.70 13.75 28.03
CA GLY A 22 -42.70 14.81 29.04
C GLY A 22 -41.68 14.67 30.18
N SER A 23 -41.00 13.53 30.34
CA SER A 23 -40.08 13.36 31.48
C SER A 23 -38.76 14.09 31.29
N THR A 24 -38.16 14.52 32.42
CA THR A 24 -36.84 15.17 32.41
C THR A 24 -35.77 14.22 31.88
N ALA A 25 -35.80 12.94 32.26
CA ALA A 25 -34.90 11.91 31.76
C ALA A 25 -35.00 11.74 30.23
N ALA A 26 -36.21 11.63 29.68
CA ALA A 26 -36.42 11.51 28.23
C ALA A 26 -35.99 12.78 27.49
N ARG A 27 -36.21 13.97 28.07
CA ARG A 27 -35.76 15.24 27.48
C ARG A 27 -34.23 15.35 27.45
N LEU A 28 -33.56 14.97 28.53
CA LEU A 28 -32.10 14.95 28.61
C LEU A 28 -31.51 13.93 27.63
N ALA A 29 -32.07 12.72 27.57
CA ALA A 29 -31.68 11.69 26.63
C ALA A 29 -31.80 12.16 25.18
N ARG A 30 -32.94 12.76 24.79
CA ARG A 30 -33.12 13.37 23.46
C ARG A 30 -32.06 14.43 23.14
N HIS A 31 -31.69 15.26 24.11
CA HIS A 31 -30.66 16.27 23.91
C HIS A 31 -29.27 15.63 23.67
N LYS A 32 -28.88 14.65 24.48
CA LYS A 32 -27.63 13.90 24.30
C LYS A 32 -27.60 13.15 22.96
N LEU A 33 -28.71 12.48 22.60
CA LEU A 33 -28.86 11.75 21.34
C LEU A 33 -28.80 12.66 20.12
N LYS A 34 -29.34 13.88 20.19
CA LYS A 34 -29.20 14.87 19.10
C LYS A 34 -27.73 15.18 18.81
N ARG A 35 -26.90 15.32 19.85
CA ARG A 35 -25.46 15.56 19.70
C ARG A 35 -24.75 14.37 19.06
N ILE A 36 -25.07 13.15 19.50
CA ILE A 36 -24.53 11.91 18.90
C ILE A 36 -24.97 11.79 17.44
N GLY A 37 -26.24 12.04 17.13
CA GLY A 37 -26.78 12.01 15.77
C GLY A 37 -26.02 12.94 14.83
N SER A 38 -25.73 14.18 15.25
CA SER A 38 -24.91 15.11 14.46
C SER A 38 -23.46 14.63 14.29
N GLN A 39 -22.89 13.93 15.27
CA GLN A 39 -21.56 13.32 15.12
C GLN A 39 -21.58 12.17 14.10
N MET A 40 -22.58 11.27 14.19
CA MET A 40 -22.76 10.17 13.26
C MET A 40 -22.98 10.66 11.82
N GLU A 41 -23.80 11.69 11.61
CA GLU A 41 -24.03 12.28 10.28
C GLU A 41 -22.73 12.78 9.66
N ARG A 42 -21.88 13.48 10.42
CA ARG A 42 -20.56 13.93 9.93
C ARG A 42 -19.67 12.75 9.54
N VAL A 43 -19.59 11.73 10.38
CA VAL A 43 -18.75 10.55 10.12
C VAL A 43 -19.27 9.77 8.90
N ILE A 44 -20.60 9.65 8.74
CA ILE A 44 -21.22 9.03 7.56
C ILE A 44 -20.91 9.81 6.28
N GLU A 45 -20.96 11.14 6.30
CA GLU A 45 -20.60 11.95 5.13
C GLU A 45 -19.12 11.82 4.78
N GLU A 46 -18.24 11.74 5.78
CA GLU A 46 -16.82 11.47 5.55
C GLU A 46 -16.59 10.07 4.96
N ILE A 47 -17.27 9.04 5.47
CA ILE A 47 -17.23 7.69 4.89
C ILE A 47 -17.71 7.71 3.45
N LYS A 48 -18.84 8.35 3.13
CA LYS A 48 -19.36 8.40 1.74
C LYS A 48 -18.38 9.05 0.77
N LYS A 49 -17.62 10.06 1.20
CA LYS A 49 -16.55 10.67 0.38
C LYS A 49 -15.39 9.69 0.14
N LYS A 50 -15.15 8.77 1.08
CA LYS A 50 -14.00 7.85 1.09
C LYS A 50 -14.32 6.41 0.63
N SER A 51 -15.56 5.94 0.68
CA SER A 51 -15.91 4.52 0.53
C SER A 51 -16.49 4.21 -0.86
N GLY A 52 -15.81 3.35 -1.61
CA GLY A 52 -16.38 2.65 -2.76
C GLY A 52 -15.76 1.26 -2.85
N ALA A 53 -16.58 0.21 -3.00
CA ALA A 53 -16.10 -1.18 -3.18
C ALA A 53 -15.16 -1.34 -4.40
N SER A 54 -15.24 -0.42 -5.37
CA SER A 54 -14.31 -0.29 -6.49
C SER A 54 -12.86 -0.03 -6.06
N ARG A 55 -12.62 0.48 -4.84
CA ARG A 55 -11.28 0.89 -4.39
C ARG A 55 -10.34 -0.28 -4.10
N LEU A 56 -10.83 -1.42 -3.57
CA LEU A 56 -9.93 -2.56 -3.29
C LEU A 56 -9.42 -3.20 -4.58
N GLU A 57 -10.30 -3.39 -5.57
CA GLU A 57 -9.89 -3.89 -6.89
C GLU A 57 -8.95 -2.91 -7.59
N GLU A 58 -9.20 -1.60 -7.46
CA GLU A 58 -8.32 -0.56 -8.00
C GLU A 58 -6.96 -0.52 -7.29
N ILE A 59 -6.91 -0.63 -5.96
CA ILE A 59 -5.67 -0.74 -5.17
C ILE A 59 -4.87 -1.96 -5.64
N ALA A 60 -5.51 -3.13 -5.76
CA ALA A 60 -4.87 -4.35 -6.23
C ALA A 60 -4.30 -4.16 -7.65
N LYS A 61 -5.08 -3.61 -8.58
CA LYS A 61 -4.64 -3.31 -9.94
C LYS A 61 -3.45 -2.34 -9.97
N LEU A 62 -3.42 -1.33 -9.11
CA LEU A 62 -2.31 -0.38 -9.05
C LEU A 62 -1.04 -1.04 -8.49
N PHE A 63 -1.15 -1.89 -7.46
CA PHE A 63 0.00 -2.68 -7.00
C PHE A 63 0.49 -3.67 -8.05
N GLU A 64 -0.42 -4.35 -8.76
CA GLU A 64 -0.07 -5.21 -9.89
C GLU A 64 0.65 -4.43 -10.98
N ARG A 65 0.19 -3.21 -11.31
CA ARG A 65 0.87 -2.33 -12.27
C ARG A 65 2.22 -1.83 -11.77
N ALA A 66 2.39 -1.62 -10.46
CA ALA A 66 3.70 -1.30 -9.92
C ALA A 66 4.67 -2.49 -10.07
N ILE A 67 4.20 -3.70 -9.77
CA ILE A 67 5.05 -4.91 -9.81
C ILE A 67 5.36 -5.29 -11.25
N TYR A 68 4.33 -5.43 -12.07
CA TYR A 68 4.38 -6.04 -13.41
C TYR A 68 4.24 -5.01 -14.54
N GLY A 69 4.13 -3.73 -14.26
CA GLY A 69 3.88 -2.72 -15.30
C GLY A 69 2.48 -2.88 -15.93
N ASN A 70 2.29 -2.33 -17.12
CA ASN A 70 0.99 -2.35 -17.81
C ASN A 70 0.72 -3.63 -18.62
N THR A 71 1.37 -4.75 -18.29
CA THR A 71 1.11 -6.01 -19.02
C THR A 71 -0.31 -6.51 -18.72
N PRO A 72 -1.05 -6.98 -19.73
CA PRO A 72 -2.32 -7.67 -19.51
C PRO A 72 -2.14 -9.08 -18.93
N ASN A 73 -0.93 -9.66 -18.97
CA ASN A 73 -0.65 -11.01 -18.51
C ASN A 73 0.73 -11.10 -17.82
N VAL A 74 0.75 -11.54 -16.57
CA VAL A 74 1.97 -11.71 -15.75
C VAL A 74 2.92 -12.77 -16.31
N LYS A 75 2.42 -13.67 -17.16
CA LYS A 75 3.21 -14.68 -17.89
C LYS A 75 3.70 -14.20 -19.26
N ASP A 76 3.42 -12.96 -19.64
CA ASP A 76 3.91 -12.43 -20.91
C ASP A 76 5.44 -12.24 -20.82
N LEU A 77 6.18 -12.91 -21.71
CA LEU A 77 7.62 -12.75 -21.84
C LEU A 77 8.04 -11.30 -22.08
N ASN A 78 7.17 -10.47 -22.66
CA ASN A 78 7.42 -9.04 -22.85
C ASN A 78 7.57 -8.28 -21.54
N LEU A 79 7.08 -8.82 -20.41
CA LEU A 79 7.30 -8.28 -19.07
C LEU A 79 8.80 -8.16 -18.75
N TYR A 80 9.57 -9.14 -19.23
CA TYR A 80 11.00 -9.28 -18.92
C TYR A 80 11.90 -8.77 -20.05
N LYS A 81 11.31 -8.22 -21.13
CA LYS A 81 12.05 -7.60 -22.23
C LYS A 81 12.36 -6.15 -21.88
N GLY A 82 13.57 -5.77 -22.23
CA GLY A 82 14.08 -4.41 -22.11
C GLY A 82 14.39 -3.81 -23.47
N ALA A 83 15.48 -3.03 -23.49
CA ALA A 83 16.08 -2.48 -24.68
C ALA A 83 16.98 -3.51 -25.38
N VAL A 84 17.72 -3.02 -26.39
CA VAL A 84 18.71 -3.77 -27.17
C VAL A 84 19.85 -4.38 -26.33
N ASN A 85 20.08 -3.89 -25.10
CA ASN A 85 21.05 -4.44 -24.16
C ASN A 85 20.71 -4.04 -22.72
N ARG A 86 21.39 -4.67 -21.75
CA ARG A 86 21.15 -4.45 -20.33
C ARG A 86 21.48 -3.02 -19.89
N THR A 87 22.57 -2.43 -20.39
CA THR A 87 22.95 -1.04 -20.10
C THR A 87 21.83 -0.04 -20.42
N LYS A 88 21.19 -0.16 -21.59
CA LYS A 88 20.07 0.70 -22.02
C LYS A 88 18.73 0.30 -21.39
N THR A 89 18.62 -0.93 -20.90
CA THR A 89 17.43 -1.41 -20.18
C THR A 89 17.42 -0.85 -18.77
N CYS A 90 18.54 -0.99 -18.08
CA CYS A 90 18.74 -0.66 -16.69
C CYS A 90 19.29 0.75 -16.48
N GLY A 91 19.52 1.51 -17.56
CA GLY A 91 20.03 2.88 -17.48
C GLY A 91 19.68 3.71 -18.71
N GLY A 92 20.53 4.69 -19.01
CA GLY A 92 20.36 5.62 -20.12
C GLY A 92 20.92 5.09 -21.44
N GLU A 93 20.79 5.89 -22.49
CA GLU A 93 21.33 5.55 -23.83
C GLU A 93 22.83 5.26 -23.82
N THR A 94 23.57 5.98 -22.96
CA THR A 94 25.02 5.86 -22.76
C THR A 94 25.33 5.79 -21.26
N GLY A 95 25.11 4.63 -20.64
CA GLY A 95 25.40 4.41 -19.22
C GLY A 95 24.48 5.24 -18.32
N PHE A 96 25.06 6.16 -17.54
CA PHE A 96 24.31 7.10 -16.68
C PHE A 96 23.94 8.42 -17.37
N SER A 97 23.80 8.40 -18.69
CA SER A 97 23.45 9.59 -19.47
C SER A 97 22.48 9.26 -20.60
N GLY A 98 21.76 10.29 -21.07
CA GLY A 98 20.74 10.16 -22.09
C GLY A 98 19.39 9.67 -21.52
N LYS A 99 18.44 9.44 -22.43
CA LYS A 99 17.06 9.09 -22.09
C LYS A 99 16.97 7.71 -21.45
N VAL A 100 16.22 7.61 -20.36
CA VAL A 100 15.86 6.33 -19.74
C VAL A 100 14.58 5.81 -20.38
N ALA A 101 14.67 4.66 -21.05
CA ALA A 101 13.56 4.11 -21.81
C ALA A 101 12.82 2.95 -21.12
N HIS A 102 13.45 2.28 -20.14
CA HIS A 102 12.94 1.01 -19.59
C HIS A 102 12.99 0.94 -18.06
N ALA A 103 14.10 1.35 -17.44
CA ALA A 103 14.18 1.46 -15.99
C ALA A 103 13.01 2.26 -15.41
N GLY A 104 12.42 1.75 -14.33
CA GLY A 104 11.29 2.38 -13.66
C GLY A 104 9.91 2.06 -14.24
N LYS A 105 9.81 1.25 -15.31
CA LYS A 105 8.50 0.80 -15.85
C LYS A 105 7.77 -0.18 -14.95
N SER A 106 8.50 -1.07 -14.29
CA SER A 106 7.97 -2.09 -13.37
C SER A 106 9.03 -2.49 -12.36
N LEU A 107 8.62 -2.89 -11.15
CA LEU A 107 9.56 -3.42 -10.16
C LEU A 107 10.23 -4.70 -10.66
N VAL A 108 9.52 -5.57 -11.37
CA VAL A 108 10.12 -6.80 -11.94
C VAL A 108 11.33 -6.47 -12.79
N LEU A 109 11.23 -5.49 -13.68
CA LEU A 109 12.33 -5.14 -14.57
C LEU A 109 13.50 -4.53 -13.79
N ASP A 110 13.22 -3.69 -12.81
CA ASP A 110 14.24 -3.07 -11.96
C ASP A 110 14.93 -4.13 -11.06
N PHE A 111 14.19 -5.10 -10.52
CA PHE A 111 14.77 -6.24 -9.79
C PHE A 111 15.60 -7.15 -10.70
N LEU A 112 15.19 -7.36 -11.95
CA LEU A 112 16.03 -8.08 -12.91
C LEU A 112 17.33 -7.33 -13.23
N CYS A 113 17.27 -6.00 -13.30
CA CYS A 113 18.47 -5.17 -13.42
C CYS A 113 19.42 -5.31 -12.22
N LEU A 114 18.88 -5.41 -11.01
CA LEU A 114 19.66 -5.53 -9.78
C LEU A 114 20.15 -6.96 -9.49
N CYS A 115 19.34 -7.96 -9.80
CA CYS A 115 19.52 -9.33 -9.29
C CYS A 115 19.61 -10.38 -10.39
N GLY A 116 19.15 -10.08 -11.61
CA GLY A 116 19.17 -11.02 -12.72
C GLY A 116 20.59 -11.36 -13.16
N LYS A 117 20.81 -12.62 -13.56
CA LYS A 117 22.13 -13.12 -13.97
C LYS A 117 22.60 -12.41 -15.24
N ALA A 118 23.71 -11.67 -15.15
CA ALA A 118 24.46 -11.23 -16.32
C ALA A 118 25.40 -12.35 -16.78
N GLU A 119 25.89 -12.28 -18.02
CA GLU A 119 26.79 -13.27 -18.60
C GLU A 119 28.03 -13.54 -17.73
N ASP A 120 28.69 -12.47 -17.29
CA ASP A 120 29.83 -12.52 -16.36
C ASP A 120 29.47 -12.03 -14.94
N GLY A 121 28.17 -12.01 -14.62
CA GLY A 121 27.62 -11.43 -13.39
C GLY A 121 27.76 -12.29 -12.13
N GLU A 122 27.54 -11.69 -10.96
CA GLU A 122 27.51 -12.43 -9.69
C GLU A 122 26.10 -13.00 -9.47
N PRO A 123 25.89 -14.33 -9.50
CA PRO A 123 24.56 -14.92 -9.39
C PRO A 123 23.90 -14.71 -8.02
N LYS A 124 24.64 -14.28 -7.00
CA LYS A 124 24.16 -14.03 -5.63
C LYS A 124 24.19 -12.56 -5.22
N VAL A 125 24.17 -11.63 -6.17
CA VAL A 125 24.33 -10.19 -5.87
C VAL A 125 23.28 -9.63 -4.90
N CYS A 126 22.06 -10.15 -4.93
CA CYS A 126 20.97 -9.70 -4.05
C CYS A 126 20.89 -10.48 -2.73
N GLY A 127 21.88 -11.32 -2.43
CA GLY A 127 22.02 -12.05 -1.18
C GLY A 127 22.19 -13.55 -1.38
N GLU A 128 22.68 -14.23 -0.35
CA GLU A 128 22.96 -15.68 -0.39
C GLU A 128 21.74 -16.54 -0.71
N LEU A 129 20.55 -16.10 -0.28
CA LEU A 129 19.28 -16.77 -0.56
C LEU A 129 18.76 -16.51 -1.97
N VAL A 130 19.28 -15.51 -2.68
CA VAL A 130 18.88 -15.14 -4.05
C VAL A 130 19.96 -15.63 -5.01
N ASN A 131 19.94 -16.93 -5.34
CA ASN A 131 20.92 -17.54 -6.26
C ASN A 131 20.29 -17.81 -7.63
N VAL A 132 20.51 -16.90 -8.58
CA VAL A 132 19.95 -16.99 -9.94
C VAL A 132 20.81 -17.83 -10.90
N ASN A 133 21.82 -18.57 -10.40
CA ASN A 133 22.75 -19.29 -11.26
C ASN A 133 22.05 -20.25 -12.23
N ASP A 134 21.07 -21.00 -11.73
CA ASP A 134 20.40 -22.08 -12.46
C ASP A 134 19.32 -21.57 -13.41
N ALA A 135 18.92 -20.29 -13.30
CA ALA A 135 17.99 -19.66 -14.24
C ALA A 135 18.63 -19.32 -15.59
N GLY A 136 19.97 -19.30 -15.68
CA GLY A 136 20.68 -18.84 -16.87
C GLY A 136 20.67 -17.32 -17.05
N ASN A 137 21.44 -16.84 -18.03
CA ASN A 137 21.65 -15.40 -18.25
C ASN A 137 20.36 -14.75 -18.71
N TRP A 138 19.96 -13.65 -18.06
CA TRP A 138 18.81 -12.86 -18.49
C TRP A 138 19.17 -12.08 -19.75
N ASN A 139 18.50 -12.41 -20.86
CA ASN A 139 18.67 -11.71 -22.13
C ASN A 139 17.64 -10.57 -22.21
N THR A 140 18.08 -9.32 -22.11
CA THR A 140 17.16 -8.17 -22.13
C THR A 140 16.47 -7.97 -23.49
N THR A 141 17.09 -8.39 -24.58
CA THR A 141 16.55 -8.20 -25.94
C THR A 141 15.40 -9.18 -26.20
N THR A 142 15.56 -10.43 -25.80
CA THR A 142 14.56 -11.50 -26.05
C THR A 142 13.65 -11.76 -24.85
N GLY A 143 14.03 -11.31 -23.66
CA GLY A 143 13.37 -11.64 -22.39
C GLY A 143 13.68 -13.06 -21.90
N MET A 144 14.52 -13.80 -22.62
CA MET A 144 14.90 -15.17 -22.27
C MET A 144 15.47 -15.23 -20.86
N ASN A 145 15.08 -16.26 -20.11
CA ASN A 145 15.41 -16.50 -18.71
C ASN A 145 14.92 -15.42 -17.72
N GLY A 146 14.23 -14.36 -18.18
CA GLY A 146 13.73 -13.30 -17.31
C GLY A 146 12.72 -13.80 -16.28
N GLU A 147 11.76 -14.64 -16.71
CA GLU A 147 10.78 -15.27 -15.82
C GLU A 147 11.47 -16.17 -14.78
N SER A 148 12.41 -17.02 -15.21
CA SER A 148 13.15 -17.92 -14.32
C SER A 148 13.96 -17.15 -13.29
N ASN A 149 14.66 -16.08 -13.70
CA ASN A 149 15.38 -15.20 -12.79
C ASN A 149 14.41 -14.54 -11.80
N TRP A 150 13.29 -13.99 -12.29
CA TRP A 150 12.29 -13.34 -11.44
C TRP A 150 11.66 -14.31 -10.43
N ASN A 151 11.33 -15.53 -10.83
CA ASN A 151 10.74 -16.52 -9.94
C ASN A 151 11.69 -16.90 -8.79
N ILE A 152 13.00 -16.99 -9.05
CA ILE A 152 14.00 -17.18 -8.00
C ILE A 152 14.03 -15.96 -7.08
N ILE A 153 14.16 -14.75 -7.63
CA ILE A 153 14.21 -13.51 -6.85
C ILE A 153 12.99 -13.38 -5.95
N LYS A 154 11.79 -13.53 -6.53
CA LYS A 154 10.51 -13.47 -5.83
C LYS A 154 10.41 -14.55 -4.76
N GLY A 155 10.71 -15.80 -5.09
CA GLY A 155 10.64 -16.91 -4.14
C GLY A 155 11.59 -16.72 -2.96
N SER A 156 12.79 -16.19 -3.20
CA SER A 156 13.72 -15.84 -2.13
C SER A 156 13.19 -14.73 -1.22
N CYS A 157 12.52 -13.71 -1.77
CA CYS A 157 11.86 -12.67 -0.96
C CYS A 157 10.69 -13.23 -0.12
N GLU A 158 9.91 -14.17 -0.66
CA GLU A 158 8.80 -14.82 0.06
C GLU A 158 9.27 -15.67 1.23
N ASN A 159 10.49 -16.22 1.13
CA ASN A 159 11.13 -17.04 2.16
C ASN A 159 11.88 -16.22 3.21
N MET A 160 11.96 -14.89 3.08
CA MET A 160 12.56 -14.03 4.10
C MET A 160 11.54 -13.66 5.17
N GLU A 161 11.95 -13.74 6.44
CA GLU A 161 11.14 -13.29 7.58
C GLU A 161 11.16 -11.75 7.66
N PHE A 162 10.30 -11.10 6.87
CA PHE A 162 9.96 -9.70 7.08
C PHE A 162 8.62 -9.61 7.82
N PRO A 163 8.45 -8.62 8.72
CA PRO A 163 7.12 -8.26 9.21
C PRO A 163 6.22 -7.97 8.00
N LYS A 164 5.23 -8.84 7.76
CA LYS A 164 4.22 -8.62 6.73
C LYS A 164 3.27 -7.55 7.25
N SER A 165 3.63 -6.28 7.06
CA SER A 165 2.72 -5.18 7.36
C SER A 165 1.93 -4.82 6.13
N CYS A 166 0.62 -4.71 6.30
CA CYS A 166 -0.29 -4.18 5.30
C CYS A 166 -0.58 -2.69 5.53
N LEU A 167 0.12 -2.02 6.45
CA LEU A 167 -0.10 -0.62 6.76
C LEU A 167 0.53 0.28 5.69
N ALA A 168 -0.27 1.17 5.12
CA ALA A 168 0.20 2.10 4.10
C ALA A 168 1.40 2.95 4.58
N ALA A 169 1.39 3.37 5.84
CA ALA A 169 2.46 4.16 6.45
C ALA A 169 3.84 3.46 6.44
N GLU A 170 3.88 2.13 6.57
CA GLU A 170 5.14 1.39 6.54
C GLU A 170 5.72 1.30 5.13
N VAL A 171 4.85 1.07 4.12
CA VAL A 171 5.28 1.04 2.72
C VAL A 171 5.69 2.43 2.25
N LEU A 172 5.01 3.50 2.70
CA LEU A 172 5.41 4.88 2.45
C LEU A 172 6.80 5.20 3.01
N ARG A 173 7.18 4.61 4.16
CA ARG A 173 8.54 4.72 4.69
C ARG A 173 9.56 4.06 3.76
N ALA A 174 9.28 2.85 3.27
CA ALA A 174 10.15 2.17 2.32
C ALA A 174 10.31 2.97 1.00
N VAL A 175 9.23 3.59 0.52
CA VAL A 175 9.26 4.51 -0.62
C VAL A 175 10.16 5.71 -0.33
N ALA A 176 10.03 6.33 0.85
CA ALA A 176 10.87 7.47 1.23
C ALA A 176 12.35 7.08 1.36
N ASP A 177 12.65 5.88 1.87
CA ASP A 177 14.00 5.34 1.95
C ASP A 177 14.60 5.14 0.55
N PHE A 178 13.83 4.57 -0.38
CA PHE A 178 14.20 4.43 -1.78
C PHE A 178 14.51 5.79 -2.43
N GLU A 179 13.60 6.77 -2.29
CA GLU A 179 13.80 8.13 -2.81
C GLU A 179 15.00 8.83 -2.16
N SER A 180 15.29 8.55 -0.88
CA SER A 180 16.48 9.06 -0.20
C SER A 180 17.76 8.46 -0.78
N VAL A 181 17.81 7.14 -1.01
CA VAL A 181 18.96 6.47 -1.63
C VAL A 181 19.20 7.02 -3.03
N LEU A 182 18.12 7.19 -3.80
CA LEU A 182 18.17 7.85 -5.09
C LEU A 182 18.77 9.25 -4.98
N SER A 183 18.21 10.12 -4.13
CA SER A 183 18.68 11.51 -3.95
C SER A 183 20.19 11.62 -3.67
N LYS A 184 20.69 10.68 -2.86
CA LYS A 184 22.08 10.61 -2.44
C LYS A 184 22.97 9.91 -3.46
N GLY A 185 22.40 9.30 -4.50
CA GLY A 185 23.05 8.32 -5.36
C GLY A 185 23.29 7.00 -4.62
N GLY A 186 23.12 5.89 -5.33
CA GLY A 186 23.41 4.55 -4.80
C GLY A 186 24.82 4.51 -4.20
N LYS A 187 25.01 3.70 -3.15
CA LYS A 187 26.33 3.49 -2.55
C LYS A 187 27.24 2.85 -3.61
N THR A 188 27.92 3.67 -4.41
CA THR A 188 29.20 3.30 -4.95
C THR A 188 30.05 3.03 -3.71
N THR A 189 30.39 1.77 -3.46
CA THR A 189 31.18 1.38 -2.29
C THR A 189 32.58 1.92 -2.49
N ALA A 190 32.77 3.21 -2.23
CA ALA A 190 34.07 3.79 -2.00
C ALA A 190 34.64 3.15 -0.73
N PRO A 191 35.85 2.57 -0.76
CA PRO A 191 36.59 2.34 0.47
C PRO A 191 36.70 3.68 1.21
N VAL A 192 36.38 3.68 2.50
CA VAL A 192 36.50 4.87 3.36
C VAL A 192 37.91 5.46 3.19
N GLY A 193 38.01 6.74 2.83
CA GLY A 193 39.27 7.47 2.76
C GLY A 193 39.93 7.62 1.39
N LYS A 194 39.30 7.19 0.28
CA LYS A 194 39.82 7.47 -1.07
C LYS A 194 39.07 8.62 -1.78
N PRO A 195 39.73 9.74 -2.11
CA PRO A 195 39.14 10.79 -2.95
C PRO A 195 38.94 10.30 -4.40
N GLY A 196 37.86 10.72 -5.06
CA GLY A 196 37.62 10.45 -6.49
C GLY A 196 36.45 9.51 -6.84
N PHE A 197 35.60 9.12 -5.87
CA PHE A 197 34.37 8.38 -6.18
C PHE A 197 33.24 9.35 -6.55
N HIS A 198 32.78 9.27 -7.80
CA HIS A 198 31.61 10.01 -8.24
C HIS A 198 30.34 9.32 -7.71
N VAL A 199 29.54 10.12 -7.01
CA VAL A 199 28.18 9.78 -6.62
C VAL A 199 27.27 10.17 -7.77
N TYR A 200 26.45 9.25 -8.25
CA TYR A 200 25.50 9.49 -9.33
C TYR A 200 24.07 9.51 -8.76
N PRO A 201 23.49 10.70 -8.53
CA PRO A 201 22.05 10.82 -8.38
C PRO A 201 21.36 10.13 -9.55
N GLY A 202 20.29 9.42 -9.24
CA GLY A 202 19.51 8.65 -10.21
C GLY A 202 19.82 7.17 -10.16
N VAL A 203 20.93 6.77 -9.55
CA VAL A 203 21.37 5.38 -9.51
C VAL A 203 20.91 4.70 -8.22
N PHE A 204 20.33 3.50 -8.36
CA PHE A 204 20.05 2.58 -7.26
C PHE A 204 20.83 1.28 -7.49
N GLY A 205 21.60 0.83 -6.50
CA GLY A 205 22.46 -0.37 -6.62
C GLY A 205 23.91 -0.10 -6.25
N ILE A 206 24.82 -0.94 -6.75
CA ILE A 206 26.23 -0.99 -6.37
C ILE A 206 27.15 -1.00 -7.61
N CYS A 207 28.20 -0.17 -7.56
CA CYS A 207 29.31 -0.18 -8.52
C CYS A 207 30.60 -0.59 -7.80
N LYS A 208 30.80 -1.89 -7.57
CA LYS A 208 31.89 -2.40 -6.70
C LYS A 208 33.29 -2.19 -7.29
N TYR A 209 33.40 -2.28 -8.62
CA TYR A 209 34.70 -2.30 -9.31
C TYR A 209 35.01 -1.03 -10.09
N ALA A 210 34.07 -0.08 -10.18
CA ALA A 210 34.30 1.21 -10.80
C ALA A 210 35.23 2.08 -9.92
N ARG A 211 36.50 1.70 -9.87
CA ARG A 211 37.56 2.37 -9.11
C ARG A 211 38.18 3.47 -9.97
N GLU A 212 38.29 4.65 -9.38
CA GLU A 212 39.22 5.73 -9.75
C GLU A 212 39.04 6.41 -11.12
N ARG A 213 38.18 5.92 -12.03
CA ARG A 213 37.91 6.54 -13.35
C ARG A 213 36.44 6.50 -13.78
N LEU A 214 35.55 6.91 -12.88
CA LEU A 214 34.13 7.11 -13.18
C LEU A 214 33.92 8.37 -14.05
N SER A 215 34.47 8.40 -15.26
CA SER A 215 34.14 9.40 -16.26
C SER A 215 33.08 8.81 -17.20
N PRO A 216 31.86 9.38 -17.27
CA PRO A 216 30.94 9.08 -18.36
C PRO A 216 31.66 9.24 -19.71
N PRO A 217 31.40 8.42 -20.73
CA PRO A 217 30.29 7.48 -20.90
C PRO A 217 30.60 6.02 -20.54
N THR A 218 31.74 5.75 -19.91
CA THR A 218 32.29 4.38 -19.82
C THR A 218 31.70 3.50 -18.72
N VAL A 219 30.67 3.94 -17.98
CA VAL A 219 30.13 3.20 -16.84
C VAL A 219 28.61 3.04 -16.97
N GLY A 220 28.09 1.84 -16.75
CA GLY A 220 26.66 1.57 -16.89
C GLY A 220 26.14 0.38 -16.11
N CYS A 221 24.81 0.25 -16.04
CA CYS A 221 24.12 -0.85 -15.37
C CYS A 221 24.01 -2.08 -16.29
N ASP A 222 25.11 -2.78 -16.51
CA ASP A 222 25.16 -4.02 -17.32
C ASP A 222 25.15 -5.31 -16.48
N GLY A 223 25.31 -5.21 -15.16
CA GLY A 223 25.36 -6.34 -14.24
C GLY A 223 26.70 -7.12 -14.23
N GLY A 224 27.73 -6.64 -14.92
CA GLY A 224 29.03 -7.29 -14.99
C GLY A 224 29.90 -7.09 -13.74
N LYS A 225 31.10 -7.68 -13.76
CA LYS A 225 32.10 -7.60 -12.67
C LYS A 225 33.34 -6.77 -13.04
N ASP A 226 33.37 -6.14 -14.21
CA ASP A 226 34.53 -5.36 -14.65
C ASP A 226 34.53 -3.91 -14.09
N TYR A 227 35.56 -3.13 -14.42
CA TYR A 227 35.75 -1.77 -13.92
C TYR A 227 34.76 -0.73 -14.50
N HIS A 228 34.00 -1.09 -15.52
CA HIS A 228 33.00 -0.30 -16.23
C HIS A 228 31.56 -0.74 -15.90
N SER A 229 31.43 -1.93 -15.30
CA SER A 229 30.16 -2.52 -14.93
C SER A 229 29.66 -2.09 -13.55
N CYS A 230 28.35 -1.88 -13.48
CA CYS A 230 27.61 -1.72 -12.23
C CYS A 230 26.41 -2.66 -12.20
N ILE A 231 26.04 -3.06 -10.98
CA ILE A 231 24.81 -3.79 -10.71
C ILE A 231 23.81 -2.79 -10.14
N CYS A 232 23.03 -2.19 -11.03
CA CYS A 232 22.23 -1.02 -10.68
C CYS A 232 21.02 -0.81 -11.60
N VAL A 233 20.25 0.21 -11.27
CA VAL A 233 19.25 0.86 -12.11
C VAL A 233 19.52 2.36 -12.10
N TYR A 234 19.54 2.99 -13.27
CA TYR A 234 19.62 4.45 -13.41
C TYR A 234 18.30 5.01 -13.95
N TYR A 235 17.71 5.93 -13.17
CA TYR A 235 16.40 6.52 -13.43
C TYR A 235 16.46 7.92 -14.06
N GLY A 236 17.63 8.38 -14.47
CA GLY A 236 17.80 9.71 -15.06
C GLY A 236 18.18 10.77 -14.03
N VAL A 237 18.08 12.04 -14.44
CA VAL A 237 18.35 13.17 -13.55
C VAL A 237 17.20 13.38 -12.56
N ALA A 238 17.34 14.35 -11.66
CA ALA A 238 16.36 14.55 -10.59
C ALA A 238 14.92 14.91 -11.05
N SER A 239 14.74 15.38 -12.29
CA SER A 239 13.41 15.55 -12.89
C SER A 239 12.79 14.23 -13.33
N ASP A 240 13.62 13.26 -13.71
CA ASP A 240 13.20 12.03 -14.40
C ASP A 240 12.72 10.99 -13.40
N TRP A 241 13.41 10.83 -12.28
CA TRP A 241 13.02 9.83 -11.27
C TRP A 241 11.71 10.14 -10.54
N LYS A 242 11.17 11.37 -10.68
CA LYS A 242 9.82 11.71 -10.19
C LYS A 242 8.73 11.05 -11.05
N ASN A 243 9.11 10.58 -12.23
CA ASN A 243 8.26 9.94 -13.22
C ASN A 243 8.50 8.43 -13.33
N ILE A 244 9.14 7.82 -12.32
CA ILE A 244 9.22 6.35 -12.23
C ILE A 244 7.80 5.79 -12.19
N GLN A 245 7.44 5.03 -13.21
CA GLN A 245 6.07 4.59 -13.43
C GLN A 245 5.59 3.65 -12.33
N TRP A 246 6.38 2.66 -11.94
CA TRP A 246 5.97 1.76 -10.86
C TRP A 246 5.81 2.50 -9.52
N LEU A 247 6.62 3.52 -9.28
CA LEU A 247 6.57 4.33 -8.07
C LEU A 247 5.30 5.18 -8.02
N GLN A 248 4.88 5.73 -9.17
CA GLN A 248 3.60 6.45 -9.27
C GLN A 248 2.41 5.53 -9.01
N HIS A 249 2.42 4.32 -9.58
CA HIS A 249 1.39 3.32 -9.31
C HIS A 249 1.37 2.90 -7.84
N MET A 250 2.53 2.69 -7.23
CA MET A 250 2.66 2.37 -5.81
C MET A 250 2.13 3.50 -4.92
N LYS A 251 2.54 4.75 -5.15
CA LYS A 251 2.04 5.92 -4.39
C LYS A 251 0.54 6.11 -4.53
N SER A 252 -0.01 5.89 -5.73
CA SER A 252 -1.46 5.95 -5.97
C SER A 252 -2.20 4.85 -5.19
N ALA A 253 -1.68 3.61 -5.21
CA ALA A 253 -2.25 2.50 -4.45
C ALA A 253 -2.23 2.80 -2.94
N LEU A 254 -1.12 3.34 -2.44
CA LEU A 254 -0.96 3.69 -1.02
C LEU A 254 -1.91 4.80 -0.59
N GLY A 255 -2.11 5.84 -1.39
CA GLY A 255 -3.09 6.89 -1.06
C GLY A 255 -4.53 6.36 -0.99
N LEU A 256 -4.88 5.39 -1.85
CA LEU A 256 -6.18 4.70 -1.76
C LEU A 256 -6.26 3.78 -0.53
N LEU A 257 -5.15 3.10 -0.18
CA LEU A 257 -5.07 2.25 1.00
C LEU A 257 -5.20 3.04 2.31
N GLU A 258 -4.52 4.19 2.45
CA GLU A 258 -4.67 5.11 3.59
C GLU A 258 -6.12 5.58 3.75
N ALA A 259 -6.79 5.90 2.63
CA ALA A 259 -8.20 6.28 2.66
C ALA A 259 -9.11 5.13 3.11
N ALA A 260 -8.79 3.89 2.74
CA ALA A 260 -9.50 2.70 3.19
C ALA A 260 -9.28 2.42 4.69
N GLU A 261 -8.04 2.53 5.17
CA GLU A 261 -7.70 2.42 6.60
C GLU A 261 -8.44 3.46 7.44
N ALA A 262 -8.48 4.72 6.97
CA ALA A 262 -9.24 5.78 7.62
C ALA A 262 -10.75 5.49 7.65
N THR A 263 -11.30 4.89 6.59
CA THR A 263 -12.72 4.49 6.55
C THR A 263 -13.02 3.41 7.60
N GLN A 264 -12.11 2.46 7.82
CA GLN A 264 -12.28 1.42 8.85
C GLN A 264 -12.28 2.02 10.27
N LEU A 265 -11.46 3.04 10.51
CA LEU A 265 -11.46 3.80 11.75
C LEU A 265 -12.79 4.56 11.94
N ASP A 266 -13.29 5.21 10.88
CA ASP A 266 -14.57 5.92 10.89
C ASP A 266 -15.75 4.96 11.19
N ILE A 267 -15.75 3.75 10.64
CA ILE A 267 -16.74 2.69 10.95
C ILE A 267 -16.67 2.27 12.42
N THR A 268 -15.46 2.12 12.97
CA THR A 268 -15.27 1.80 14.40
C THR A 268 -15.84 2.91 15.28
N HIS A 269 -15.59 4.18 14.92
CA HIS A 269 -16.16 5.32 15.62
C HIS A 269 -17.70 5.35 15.54
N LEU A 270 -18.30 5.01 14.40
CA LEU A 270 -19.76 4.87 14.30
C LEU A 270 -20.33 3.82 15.25
N ARG A 271 -19.65 2.66 15.39
CA ARG A 271 -20.07 1.61 16.34
C ARG A 271 -20.01 2.10 17.78
N MET A 272 -18.95 2.82 18.15
CA MET A 272 -18.86 3.43 19.49
C MET A 272 -19.97 4.46 19.74
N LEU A 273 -20.27 5.31 18.76
CA LEU A 273 -21.37 6.29 18.86
C LEU A 273 -22.73 5.61 18.99
N GLN A 274 -22.93 4.49 18.28
CA GLN A 274 -24.12 3.66 18.41
C GLN A 274 -24.25 3.08 19.83
N SER A 275 -23.23 2.42 20.35
CA SER A 275 -23.27 1.86 21.72
C SER A 275 -23.53 2.94 22.77
N ARG A 276 -22.94 4.13 22.61
CA ARG A 276 -23.21 5.26 23.51
C ARG A 276 -24.66 5.75 23.43
N ALA A 277 -25.28 5.70 22.25
CA ALA A 277 -26.68 6.05 22.09
C ALA A 277 -27.60 5.03 22.79
N GLU A 278 -27.28 3.74 22.70
CA GLU A 278 -28.00 2.66 23.38
C GLU A 278 -27.91 2.83 24.92
N GLU A 279 -26.72 3.10 25.46
CA GLU A 279 -26.53 3.40 26.89
C GLU A 279 -27.39 4.58 27.39
N ILE A 280 -27.45 5.66 26.61
CA ILE A 280 -28.26 6.85 26.98
C ILE A 280 -29.75 6.51 27.01
N TYR A 281 -30.22 5.67 26.10
CA TYR A 281 -31.60 5.20 26.09
C TYR A 281 -31.89 4.35 27.33
N ASP A 282 -31.01 3.40 27.66
CA ASP A 282 -31.17 2.53 28.83
C ASP A 282 -31.09 3.30 30.15
N GLU A 283 -30.16 4.26 30.28
CA GLU A 283 -30.08 5.18 31.43
C GLU A 283 -31.41 5.92 31.64
N ALA A 284 -31.99 6.45 30.56
CA ALA A 284 -33.23 7.20 30.63
C ALA A 284 -34.43 6.31 30.98
N LYS A 285 -34.46 5.09 30.43
CA LYS A 285 -35.45 4.06 30.76
C LYS A 285 -35.38 3.67 32.24
N MET A 286 -34.20 3.33 32.74
CA MET A 286 -34.00 2.98 34.15
C MET A 286 -34.39 4.12 35.09
N THR A 287 -34.01 5.37 34.75
CA THR A 287 -34.39 6.55 35.53
C THR A 287 -35.91 6.72 35.59
N LEU A 288 -36.59 6.54 34.46
CA LEU A 288 -38.06 6.58 34.38
C LEU A 288 -38.72 5.47 35.21
N GLU A 289 -38.18 4.25 35.17
CA GLU A 289 -38.68 3.13 35.98
C GLU A 289 -38.54 3.41 37.47
N HIS A 290 -37.45 4.06 37.89
CA HIS A 290 -37.22 4.43 39.27
C HIS A 290 -38.12 5.60 39.73
N GLU A 291 -38.23 6.65 38.93
CA GLU A 291 -39.03 7.83 39.24
C GLU A 291 -40.55 7.55 39.21
N ASN A 292 -40.99 6.53 38.46
CA ASN A 292 -42.41 6.23 38.30
C ASN A 292 -42.70 4.73 38.18
N PRO A 293 -42.73 3.98 39.30
CA PRO A 293 -42.90 2.52 39.29
C PRO A 293 -44.25 2.04 38.72
N LYS A 294 -45.26 2.92 38.63
CA LYS A 294 -46.54 2.65 37.94
C LYS A 294 -46.41 2.56 36.42
N TRP A 295 -45.30 3.00 35.84
CA TRP A 295 -45.07 2.90 34.39
C TRP A 295 -44.96 1.44 33.93
N ARG A 296 -44.49 0.51 34.78
CA ARG A 296 -44.45 -0.94 34.47
C ARG A 296 -45.81 -1.62 34.39
N SER A 297 -46.88 -1.04 34.96
CA SER A 297 -48.17 -1.76 35.06
C SER A 297 -48.96 -1.84 33.74
N GLY A 298 -48.40 -1.35 32.62
CA GLY A 298 -49.03 -1.42 31.29
C GLY A 298 -48.38 -2.38 30.28
N SER A 299 -47.23 -2.97 30.59
CA SER A 299 -46.45 -3.76 29.61
C SER A 299 -45.80 -5.00 30.24
N GLN A 300 -46.58 -5.89 30.86
CA GLN A 300 -46.14 -7.26 31.09
C GLN A 300 -46.22 -8.06 29.77
N SER A 301 -45.13 -8.04 29.00
CA SER A 301 -44.83 -9.11 28.06
C SER A 301 -43.54 -9.79 28.53
N TYR A 302 -43.68 -11.03 28.98
CA TYR A 302 -42.59 -11.97 29.16
C TYR A 302 -41.74 -12.02 27.88
N TYR A 303 -40.41 -11.90 27.98
CA TYR A 303 -39.51 -12.74 27.19
C TYR A 303 -38.15 -12.92 27.87
N SER A 304 -37.76 -14.19 27.87
CA SER A 304 -36.56 -14.79 28.39
C SER A 304 -35.28 -14.23 27.75
N CYS A 305 -34.21 -14.21 28.55
CA CYS A 305 -32.84 -14.10 28.06
C CYS A 305 -32.57 -15.14 26.96
N LEU A 306 -32.41 -14.70 25.72
CA LEU A 306 -31.66 -15.44 24.70
C LEU A 306 -30.76 -14.45 23.95
N PHE A 307 -29.48 -14.80 23.98
CA PHE A 307 -28.37 -14.21 23.26
C PHE A 307 -28.66 -14.10 21.74
N LEU A 308 -28.10 -13.04 21.11
CA LEU A 308 -27.53 -12.83 19.74
C LEU A 308 -27.66 -13.98 18.68
N PRO A 309 -27.44 -13.78 17.34
CA PRO A 309 -26.89 -12.62 16.59
C PRO A 309 -27.48 -12.38 15.17
N TRP A 310 -27.53 -11.14 14.66
CA TRP A 310 -27.54 -10.86 13.20
C TRP A 310 -26.70 -9.57 13.00
N ALA A 311 -25.53 -9.51 12.36
CA ALA A 311 -25.03 -10.09 11.11
C ALA A 311 -25.91 -9.73 9.91
N LEU A 312 -25.56 -8.62 9.22
CA LEU A 312 -25.68 -8.36 7.77
C LEU A 312 -25.84 -6.86 7.51
N VAL A 313 -24.72 -6.15 7.31
CA VAL A 313 -24.57 -5.15 6.23
C VAL A 313 -23.09 -5.15 5.84
N ILE A 314 -22.80 -5.90 4.78
CA ILE A 314 -21.75 -5.59 3.80
C ILE A 314 -22.39 -4.57 2.85
#